data_AF-K1RJ52-F1
#
_entry.id   AF-K1RJ52-F1
#
_cell.length_a   1.000
_cell.length_b   1.000
_cell.length_c   1.000
_cell.angle_alpha   90.00
_cell.angle_beta   90.00
_cell.angle_gamma   90.00
#
_symmetry.space_group_name_H-M   'P 1'
#
loop_
_entity.id
_entity.type
_entity.pdbx_description
1 polymer ?
#
loop_
_entity_poly.entity_id
_entity_poly.type
_entity_poly.pdbx_seq_one_letter_code
_entity_poly.pdbx_strand_id
1 'polypeptide(L)'
;EIDADKSYNSVHNDKDFKNYARGKSREQLARKLYKRGISNDGSTPMPYSKIRKMSLEQLQKTYNSFCQNQNLGSITNIKGKQLNIVDTDKYEYIMTYSFPCTDLSLSGKQKGMKKGSGTRSGLLWEVERILTELRDEERELPQILFMENVPQVIGAKNIEDFRDWEDFLKSLGYSNHLQILNAKNYGVAQNRERCFMLSFLGEYNYHF
;
A
#
# COMPACT_ATOMS: atom_id res chain seq x y z
N GLU A 1 9.07 -6.24 7.17
CA GLU A 1 7.98 -6.71 6.27
C GLU A 1 7.85 -8.22 6.35
N ILE A 2 8.92 -8.99 6.14
CA ILE A 2 8.87 -10.47 6.14
C ILE A 2 8.21 -11.04 7.40
N ASP A 3 8.59 -10.56 8.58
CA ASP A 3 8.04 -11.10 9.83
C ASP A 3 6.59 -10.63 10.06
N ALA A 4 6.27 -9.40 9.67
CA ALA A 4 4.90 -8.89 9.71
C ALA A 4 3.97 -9.68 8.78
N ASP A 5 4.43 -10.00 7.57
CA ASP A 5 3.68 -10.82 6.60
C ASP A 5 3.44 -12.24 7.14
N LYS A 6 4.46 -12.86 7.74
CA LYS A 6 4.33 -14.17 8.39
C LYS A 6 3.37 -14.13 9.57
N SER A 7 3.44 -13.10 10.41
CA SER A 7 2.51 -12.92 11.52
C SER A 7 1.08 -12.74 11.02
N TYR A 8 0.86 -11.90 10.02
CA TYR A 8 -0.45 -11.73 9.38
C TYR A 8 -0.98 -13.06 8.83
N ASN A 9 -0.14 -13.80 8.10
CA ASN A 9 -0.48 -15.12 7.57
C ASN A 9 -0.87 -16.10 8.68
N SER A 10 -0.14 -16.12 9.79
CA SER A 10 -0.44 -17.03 10.91
C SER A 10 -1.75 -16.72 11.64
N VAL A 11 -2.21 -15.46 11.61
CA VAL A 11 -3.46 -15.03 12.25
C VAL A 11 -4.65 -15.22 11.31
N HIS A 12 -4.47 -14.97 10.01
CA HIS A 12 -5.58 -14.84 9.06
C HIS A 12 -5.73 -16.02 8.09
N ASN A 13 -4.69 -16.84 7.89
CA ASN A 13 -4.72 -17.96 6.94
C ASN A 13 -4.67 -19.31 7.66
N ASP A 14 -5.84 -19.73 8.15
CA ASP A 14 -6.08 -21.05 8.76
C ASP A 14 -6.60 -22.10 7.77
N LYS A 15 -6.86 -21.71 6.51
CA LYS A 15 -7.52 -22.56 5.49
C LYS A 15 -6.70 -22.84 4.24
N ASP A 16 -5.66 -22.05 3.94
CA ASP A 16 -4.77 -22.30 2.80
C ASP A 16 -3.52 -23.08 3.22
N PHE A 17 -3.55 -24.40 3.05
CA PHE A 17 -2.43 -25.30 3.35
C PHE A 17 -1.52 -25.58 2.13
N LYS A 18 -1.69 -24.85 1.03
CA LYS A 18 -0.94 -25.10 -0.20
C LYS A 18 0.52 -24.72 -0.03
N ASN A 19 1.41 -25.66 -0.35
CA ASN A 19 2.83 -25.37 -0.43
C ASN A 19 3.19 -24.78 -1.80
N TYR A 20 3.07 -23.46 -1.95
CA TYR A 20 3.45 -22.73 -3.16
C TYR A 20 4.93 -22.89 -3.51
N ALA A 21 5.80 -23.19 -2.55
CA ALA A 21 7.22 -23.43 -2.78
C ALA A 21 7.55 -24.82 -3.34
N ARG A 22 6.58 -25.76 -3.33
CA ARG A 22 6.79 -27.14 -3.83
C ARG A 22 7.30 -27.13 -5.26
N GLY A 23 8.33 -27.94 -5.51
CA GLY A 23 8.98 -28.08 -6.82
C GLY A 23 9.86 -26.90 -7.26
N LYS A 24 10.02 -25.85 -6.44
CA LYS A 24 10.88 -24.71 -6.76
C LYS A 24 12.27 -24.90 -6.17
N SER A 25 13.29 -24.65 -7.00
CA SER A 25 14.68 -24.63 -6.54
C SER A 25 14.94 -23.42 -5.64
N ARG A 26 16.03 -23.51 -4.86
CA ARG A 26 16.51 -22.41 -4.01
C ARG A 26 16.70 -21.11 -4.80
N GLU A 27 17.29 -21.21 -5.99
CA GLU A 27 17.52 -20.06 -6.87
C GLU A 27 16.20 -19.47 -7.39
N GLN A 28 15.23 -20.31 -7.76
CA GLN A 28 13.91 -19.83 -8.19
C GLN A 28 13.17 -19.10 -7.07
N LEU A 29 13.21 -19.62 -5.84
CA LEU A 29 12.62 -18.96 -4.67
C LEU A 29 13.29 -17.61 -4.38
N ALA A 30 14.63 -17.59 -4.34
CA ALA A 30 15.39 -16.37 -4.11
C ALA A 30 15.09 -15.29 -5.16
N ARG A 31 15.04 -15.65 -6.46
CA ARG A 31 14.70 -14.70 -7.53
C ARG A 31 13.28 -14.16 -7.41
N LYS A 32 12.30 -15.02 -7.07
CA LYS A 32 10.91 -14.59 -6.91
C LYS A 32 10.76 -13.63 -5.73
N LEU A 33 11.39 -13.91 -4.59
CA LEU A 33 11.39 -13.03 -3.43
C LEU A 33 12.12 -11.71 -3.70
N TYR A 34 13.24 -11.75 -4.42
CA TYR A 34 13.95 -10.55 -4.82
C TYR A 34 13.12 -9.64 -5.72
N LYS A 35 12.42 -10.21 -6.71
CA LYS A 35 11.49 -9.45 -7.57
C LYS A 35 10.38 -8.77 -6.77
N ARG A 36 9.89 -9.40 -5.69
CA ARG A 36 8.92 -8.80 -4.77
C ARG A 36 9.49 -7.67 -3.91
N GLY A 37 10.81 -7.48 -3.86
CA GLY A 37 11.42 -6.40 -3.09
C GLY A 37 11.37 -6.58 -1.58
N ILE A 38 11.35 -7.83 -1.09
CA ILE A 38 11.18 -8.14 0.33
C ILE A 38 12.16 -7.39 1.25
N SER A 39 11.67 -7.00 2.42
CA SER A 39 12.44 -6.27 3.42
C SER A 39 12.42 -6.88 4.83
N ASN A 40 13.56 -6.88 5.51
CA ASN A 40 13.64 -7.25 6.93
C ASN A 40 13.14 -6.13 7.85
N ASP A 41 13.44 -4.87 7.53
CA ASP A 41 13.09 -3.70 8.35
C ASP A 41 11.79 -3.00 7.88
N GLY A 42 11.16 -3.54 6.83
CA GLY A 42 9.97 -2.95 6.21
C GLY A 42 10.22 -1.63 5.49
N SER A 43 11.48 -1.29 5.24
CA SER A 43 11.87 -0.01 4.66
C SER A 43 12.85 -0.17 3.51
N THR A 44 13.84 -1.04 3.67
CA THR A 44 14.96 -1.22 2.75
C THR A 44 14.84 -2.59 2.07
N PRO A 45 14.72 -2.65 0.73
CA PRO A 45 14.71 -3.91 0.02
C PRO A 45 15.99 -4.70 0.25
N MET A 46 15.86 -6.01 0.48
CA MET A 46 17.02 -6.89 0.69
C MET A 46 17.80 -7.10 -0.61
N PRO A 47 19.15 -6.94 -0.60
CA PRO A 47 19.97 -7.29 -1.74
C PRO A 47 19.85 -8.77 -2.11
N TYR A 48 19.92 -9.08 -3.39
CA TYR A 48 19.81 -10.46 -3.89
C TYR A 48 20.83 -11.41 -3.24
N SER A 49 22.06 -10.91 -3.03
CA SER A 49 23.14 -11.65 -2.35
C SER A 49 22.79 -12.05 -0.92
N LYS A 50 21.99 -11.24 -0.20
CA LYS A 50 21.51 -11.53 1.15
C LYS A 50 20.37 -12.55 1.12
N ILE A 51 19.42 -12.41 0.18
CA ILE A 51 18.31 -13.36 0.00
C ILE A 51 18.86 -14.76 -0.32
N ARG A 52 19.86 -14.87 -1.20
CA ARG A 52 20.51 -16.15 -1.54
C ARG A 52 21.22 -16.83 -0.36
N LYS A 53 21.51 -16.11 0.73
CA LYS A 53 22.12 -16.66 1.94
C LYS A 53 21.10 -17.20 2.95
N MET A 54 19.81 -16.85 2.84
CA MET A 54 18.74 -17.38 3.71
C MET A 54 18.64 -18.90 3.60
N SER A 55 18.34 -19.64 4.68
CA SER A 55 18.16 -21.10 4.60
C SER A 55 17.04 -21.49 3.62
N LEU A 56 17.04 -22.72 3.10
CA LEU A 56 15.98 -23.18 2.19
C LEU A 56 14.60 -23.08 2.86
N GLU A 57 14.54 -23.46 4.13
CA GLU A 57 13.35 -23.33 4.96
C GLU A 57 12.87 -21.87 5.05
N GLN A 58 13.78 -20.91 5.30
CA GLN A 58 13.44 -19.48 5.34
C GLN A 58 12.88 -18.98 4.00
N LEU A 59 13.48 -19.39 2.89
CA LEU A 59 13.00 -19.04 1.54
C LEU A 59 11.60 -19.62 1.28
N GLN A 60 11.38 -20.89 1.62
CA GLN A 60 10.09 -21.56 1.43
C GLN A 60 9.00 -20.95 2.31
N LYS A 61 9.25 -20.76 3.61
CA LYS A 61 8.29 -20.15 4.55
C LYS A 61 7.92 -18.73 4.12
N THR A 62 8.91 -17.92 3.76
CA THR A 62 8.65 -16.55 3.29
C THR A 62 7.88 -16.55 1.98
N TYR A 63 8.26 -17.39 1.01
CA TYR A 63 7.56 -17.43 -0.27
C TYR A 63 6.11 -17.90 -0.14
N ASN A 64 5.84 -18.91 0.70
CA ASN A 64 4.49 -19.40 0.96
C ASN A 64 3.62 -18.34 1.62
N SER A 65 4.13 -17.68 2.67
CA SER A 65 3.43 -16.60 3.38
C SER A 65 2.94 -15.51 2.42
N PHE A 66 3.82 -15.00 1.56
CA PHE A 66 3.45 -14.00 0.57
C PHE A 66 2.40 -14.50 -0.43
N CYS A 67 2.43 -15.78 -0.82
CA CYS A 67 1.44 -16.32 -1.76
C CYS A 67 0.08 -16.54 -1.08
N GLN A 68 0.06 -17.05 0.15
CA GLN A 68 -1.14 -17.29 0.94
C GLN A 68 -1.86 -15.96 1.27
N ASN A 69 -1.11 -14.93 1.66
CA ASN A 69 -1.62 -13.58 1.87
C ASN A 69 -2.01 -12.83 0.59
N GLN A 70 -1.76 -13.41 -0.59
CA GLN A 70 -1.81 -12.70 -1.87
C GLN A 70 -0.97 -11.39 -1.87
N ASN A 71 0.07 -11.34 -1.04
CA ASN A 71 0.94 -10.18 -0.91
C ASN A 71 1.87 -10.07 -2.13
N LEU A 72 1.70 -9.00 -2.89
CA LEU A 72 2.44 -8.75 -4.13
C LEU A 72 3.88 -8.25 -3.87
N GLY A 73 4.18 -7.80 -2.65
CA GLY A 73 5.48 -7.24 -2.25
C GLY A 73 5.51 -5.71 -2.30
N SER A 74 6.72 -5.15 -2.43
CA SER A 74 6.94 -3.70 -2.47
C SER A 74 6.15 -3.05 -3.60
N ILE A 75 5.38 -2.02 -3.26
CA ILE A 75 4.61 -1.23 -4.23
C ILE A 75 5.47 -0.69 -5.37
N THR A 76 6.75 -0.38 -5.10
CA THR A 76 7.73 0.09 -6.10
C THR A 76 8.01 -0.93 -7.21
N ASN A 77 7.71 -2.20 -6.96
CA ASN A 77 8.01 -3.32 -7.87
C ASN A 77 6.75 -3.88 -8.54
N ILE A 78 5.56 -3.50 -8.09
CA ILE A 78 4.29 -3.99 -8.65
C ILE A 78 3.79 -3.06 -9.75
N LYS A 79 3.05 -3.64 -10.69
CA LYS A 79 2.35 -2.94 -11.77
C LYS A 79 0.85 -2.94 -11.53
N GLY A 80 0.15 -1.91 -12.01
CA GLY A 80 -1.30 -1.75 -11.83
C GLY A 80 -2.10 -3.00 -12.20
N LYS A 81 -1.79 -3.61 -13.36
CA LYS A 81 -2.43 -4.86 -13.81
C LYS A 81 -2.34 -6.04 -12.84
N GLN A 82 -1.37 -6.05 -11.92
CA GLN A 82 -1.24 -7.11 -10.93
C GLN A 82 -2.27 -7.01 -9.81
N LEU A 83 -2.97 -5.88 -9.66
CA LEU A 83 -4.09 -5.74 -8.74
C LEU A 83 -5.31 -6.54 -9.19
N ASN A 84 -5.38 -6.90 -10.48
CA ASN A 84 -6.44 -7.74 -11.03
C ASN A 84 -7.86 -7.25 -10.69
N ILE A 85 -8.05 -5.93 -10.86
CA ILE A 85 -9.37 -5.28 -10.82
C ILE A 85 -10.04 -5.60 -12.16
N VAL A 86 -11.10 -6.41 -12.11
CA VAL A 86 -11.83 -6.94 -13.25
C VAL A 86 -13.31 -7.11 -12.87
N ASP A 87 -14.21 -7.11 -13.86
CA ASP A 87 -15.65 -7.28 -13.66
C ASP A 87 -16.22 -6.28 -12.63
N THR A 88 -15.91 -4.97 -12.77
CA THR A 88 -16.42 -3.93 -11.85
C THR A 88 -17.95 -3.75 -11.91
N ASP A 89 -18.62 -4.33 -12.90
CA ASP A 89 -20.07 -4.48 -12.98
C ASP A 89 -20.63 -5.50 -11.97
N LYS A 90 -19.79 -6.41 -11.46
CA LYS A 90 -20.17 -7.48 -10.52
C LYS A 90 -19.53 -7.33 -9.15
N TYR A 91 -18.33 -6.74 -9.09
CA TYR A 91 -17.55 -6.62 -7.87
C TYR A 91 -17.19 -5.17 -7.56
N GLU A 92 -17.35 -4.81 -6.29
CA GLU A 92 -16.95 -3.52 -5.77
C GLU A 92 -15.51 -3.62 -5.23
N TYR A 93 -14.60 -2.78 -5.74
CA TYR A 93 -13.21 -2.76 -5.31
C TYR A 93 -12.92 -1.55 -4.42
N ILE A 94 -12.46 -1.84 -3.21
CA ILE A 94 -12.00 -0.84 -2.25
C ILE A 94 -10.48 -0.93 -2.13
N MET A 95 -9.77 0.13 -2.52
CA MET A 95 -8.34 0.26 -2.32
C MET A 95 -8.05 1.13 -1.10
N THR A 96 -7.67 0.48 0.00
CA THR A 96 -7.19 1.19 1.20
C THR A 96 -5.69 1.44 1.08
N TYR A 97 -5.23 2.64 1.41
CA TYR A 97 -3.81 2.95 1.39
C TYR A 97 -3.41 3.91 2.52
N SER A 98 -2.28 3.59 3.14
CA SER A 98 -1.56 4.47 4.06
C SER A 98 -0.11 4.48 3.60
N PHE A 99 0.52 5.66 3.62
CA PHE A 99 1.92 5.83 3.27
C PHE A 99 2.71 6.35 4.47
N PRO A 100 4.02 6.04 4.58
CA PRO A 100 4.79 6.38 5.77
C PRO A 100 4.66 7.85 6.15
N CYS A 101 4.16 8.13 7.35
CA CYS A 101 4.00 9.50 7.84
C CYS A 101 5.29 10.08 8.44
N THR A 102 6.42 9.37 8.36
CA THR A 102 7.69 9.75 9.03
C THR A 102 8.24 11.09 8.58
N ASP A 103 7.98 11.48 7.33
CA ASP A 103 8.42 12.77 6.78
C ASP A 103 7.33 13.85 6.88
N LEU A 104 6.14 13.52 7.43
CA LEU A 104 5.00 14.43 7.63
C LEU A 104 4.78 14.77 9.12
N SER A 105 4.91 13.76 9.99
CA SER A 105 4.61 13.81 11.42
C SER A 105 5.44 14.87 12.13
N LEU A 106 4.84 15.50 13.16
CA LEU A 106 5.53 16.42 14.08
C LEU A 106 6.74 15.77 14.77
N SER A 107 6.68 14.46 15.03
CA SER A 107 7.77 13.70 15.64
C SER A 107 8.87 13.32 14.63
N GLY A 108 8.67 13.63 13.34
CA GLY A 108 9.58 13.31 12.25
C GLY A 108 10.43 14.51 11.80
N LYS A 109 11.21 14.32 10.72
CA LYS A 109 12.05 15.39 10.14
C LYS A 109 11.29 16.38 9.27
N GLN A 110 9.97 16.19 9.09
CA GLN A 110 9.08 17.05 8.32
C GLN A 110 9.61 17.40 6.92
N LYS A 111 10.21 16.42 6.23
CA LYS A 111 10.76 16.59 4.88
C LYS A 111 9.69 16.64 3.79
N GLY A 112 8.44 16.36 4.14
CA GLY A 112 7.29 16.41 3.24
C GLY A 112 7.17 15.20 2.32
N MET A 113 6.21 15.29 1.40
CA MET A 113 5.88 14.21 0.48
C MET A 113 6.10 14.56 -0.99
N LYS A 114 6.66 15.72 -1.32
CA LYS A 114 6.94 16.19 -2.69
C LYS A 114 7.39 15.09 -3.66
N LYS A 115 6.81 15.10 -4.87
CA LYS A 115 7.12 14.15 -5.93
C LYS A 115 8.61 14.18 -6.29
N GLY A 116 9.21 13.00 -6.41
CA GLY A 116 10.64 12.85 -6.71
C GLY A 116 11.60 13.24 -5.58
N SER A 117 11.11 13.57 -4.38
CA SER A 117 11.95 13.94 -3.24
C SER A 117 12.76 12.77 -2.64
N GLY A 118 12.36 11.53 -2.95
CA GLY A 118 12.94 10.33 -2.35
C GLY A 118 12.63 10.16 -0.85
N THR A 119 11.70 10.94 -0.29
CA THR A 119 11.22 10.74 1.08
C THR A 119 10.35 9.48 1.16
N ARG A 120 10.19 8.91 2.37
CA ARG A 120 9.33 7.73 2.54
C ARG A 120 7.86 8.10 2.37
N SER A 121 7.49 9.33 2.74
CA SER A 121 6.15 9.86 2.47
C SER A 121 5.86 10.06 0.98
N GLY A 122 6.88 10.11 0.12
CA GLY A 122 6.74 10.10 -1.34
C GLY A 122 6.17 8.80 -1.92
N LEU A 123 5.99 7.73 -1.13
CA LEU A 123 5.31 6.50 -1.59
C LEU A 123 3.85 6.73 -1.98
N LEU A 124 3.25 7.87 -1.61
CA LEU A 124 1.96 8.32 -2.17
C LEU A 124 1.98 8.28 -3.72
N TRP A 125 3.09 8.70 -4.32
CA TRP A 125 3.19 8.78 -5.79
C TRP A 125 3.35 7.41 -6.46
N GLU A 126 3.62 6.35 -5.71
CA GLU A 126 3.52 4.99 -6.25
C GLU A 126 2.05 4.56 -6.42
N VAL A 127 1.14 5.10 -5.60
CA VAL A 127 -0.31 4.95 -5.82
C VAL A 127 -0.72 5.72 -7.08
N GLU A 128 -0.22 6.96 -7.24
CA GLU A 128 -0.41 7.74 -8.48
C GLU A 128 0.05 6.95 -9.72
N ARG A 129 1.25 6.36 -9.67
CA ARG A 129 1.80 5.53 -10.74
C ARG A 129 0.89 4.34 -11.05
N ILE A 130 0.42 3.62 -10.03
CA ILE A 130 -0.45 2.44 -10.21
C ILE A 130 -1.78 2.81 -10.87
N LEU A 131 -2.43 3.88 -10.40
CA LEU A 131 -3.71 4.32 -10.97
C LEU A 131 -3.52 4.85 -12.41
N THR A 132 -2.40 5.53 -12.66
CA THR A 132 -1.99 5.94 -14.01
C THR A 132 -1.79 4.73 -14.94
N GLU A 133 -1.05 3.72 -14.49
CA GLU A 133 -0.83 2.48 -15.26
C GLU A 133 -2.14 1.76 -15.57
N LEU A 134 -3.10 1.73 -14.63
CA LEU A 134 -4.43 1.15 -14.87
C LEU A 134 -5.18 1.94 -15.95
N ARG A 135 -5.24 3.28 -15.82
CA ARG A 135 -5.90 4.15 -16.81
C ARG A 135 -5.28 4.00 -18.20
N ASP A 136 -3.95 4.09 -18.29
CA ASP A 136 -3.23 4.11 -19.58
C ASP A 136 -3.28 2.74 -20.28
N GLU A 137 -3.44 1.64 -19.53
CA GLU A 137 -3.69 0.30 -20.06
C GLU A 137 -5.20 0.02 -20.28
N GLU A 138 -6.07 1.02 -20.19
CA GLU A 138 -7.54 0.92 -20.33
C GLU A 138 -8.16 -0.16 -19.40
N ARG A 139 -7.65 -0.23 -18.17
CA ARG A 139 -8.14 -1.15 -17.14
C ARG A 139 -9.13 -0.46 -16.22
N GLU A 140 -9.94 -1.28 -15.56
CA GLU A 140 -10.84 -0.82 -14.51
C GLU A 140 -10.06 -0.25 -13.32
N LEU A 141 -10.61 0.81 -12.74
CA LEU A 141 -10.11 1.49 -11.56
C LEU A 141 -10.91 1.04 -10.32
N PRO A 142 -10.30 1.05 -9.12
CA PRO A 142 -11.04 0.74 -7.90
C PRO A 142 -12.11 1.83 -7.65
N GLN A 143 -13.35 1.42 -7.42
CA GLN A 143 -14.46 2.36 -7.25
C GLN A 143 -14.33 3.23 -5.99
N ILE A 144 -13.69 2.70 -4.94
CA ILE A 144 -13.46 3.42 -3.67
C ILE A 144 -11.98 3.42 -3.32
N LEU A 145 -11.43 4.60 -3.08
CA LEU A 145 -10.13 4.76 -2.43
C LEU A 145 -10.33 5.21 -0.99
N PHE A 146 -9.57 4.62 -0.06
CA PHE A 146 -9.61 5.01 1.34
C PHE A 146 -8.20 5.28 1.87
N MET A 147 -7.90 6.56 2.07
CA MET A 147 -6.63 7.03 2.62
C MET A 147 -6.71 7.22 4.14
N GLU A 148 -5.67 6.81 4.85
CA GLU A 148 -5.40 7.27 6.22
C GLU A 148 -4.00 7.87 6.34
N ASN A 149 -3.88 9.00 7.05
CA ASN A 149 -2.59 9.56 7.45
C ASN A 149 -2.70 10.44 8.71
N VAL A 150 -1.58 10.99 9.17
CA VAL A 150 -1.56 12.00 10.24
C VAL A 150 -2.18 13.32 9.76
N PRO A 151 -2.77 14.15 10.64
CA PRO A 151 -3.34 15.46 10.28
C PRO A 151 -2.38 16.39 9.53
N GLN A 152 -1.07 16.25 9.76
CA GLN A 152 -0.05 17.08 9.10
C GLN A 152 0.06 16.85 7.59
N VAL A 153 -0.57 15.81 7.05
CA VAL A 153 -0.66 15.58 5.59
C VAL A 153 -1.35 16.77 4.88
N ILE A 154 -2.31 17.42 5.54
CA ILE A 154 -2.99 18.64 5.04
C ILE A 154 -2.48 19.92 5.74
N GLY A 155 -1.37 19.83 6.46
CA GLY A 155 -0.76 20.97 7.12
C GLY A 155 -0.12 21.94 6.11
N ALA A 156 0.12 23.19 6.54
CA ALA A 156 0.63 24.24 5.67
C ALA A 156 1.90 23.88 4.86
N LYS A 157 2.77 23.00 5.39
CA LYS A 157 3.98 22.54 4.69
C LYS A 157 3.73 21.54 3.57
N ASN A 158 2.59 20.85 3.57
CA ASN A 158 2.28 19.73 2.67
C ASN A 158 1.00 19.97 1.85
N ILE A 159 0.29 21.08 2.08
CA ILE A 159 -1.01 21.36 1.46
C ILE A 159 -0.92 21.48 -0.06
N GLU A 160 0.20 21.96 -0.59
CA GLU A 160 0.44 22.00 -2.04
C GLU A 160 0.53 20.58 -2.61
N ASP A 161 1.41 19.73 -2.06
CA ASP A 161 1.54 18.33 -2.46
C ASP A 161 0.21 17.54 -2.29
N PHE A 162 -0.57 17.88 -1.26
CA PHE A 162 -1.87 17.23 -1.00
C PHE A 162 -2.92 17.65 -2.03
N ARG A 163 -2.95 18.92 -2.43
CA ARG A 163 -3.83 19.41 -3.49
C ARG A 163 -3.47 18.79 -4.84
N ASP A 164 -2.18 18.65 -5.14
CA ASP A 164 -1.71 17.94 -6.34
C ASP A 164 -2.25 16.49 -6.36
N TRP A 165 -2.26 15.82 -5.21
CA TRP A 165 -2.84 14.50 -5.07
C TRP A 165 -4.37 14.50 -5.25
N GLU A 166 -5.09 15.43 -4.63
CA GLU A 166 -6.55 15.56 -4.81
C GLU A 166 -6.93 15.83 -6.27
N ASP A 167 -6.20 16.73 -6.94
CA ASP A 167 -6.47 17.12 -8.32
C ASP A 167 -6.10 16.00 -9.30
N PHE A 168 -5.06 15.22 -9.01
CA PHE A 168 -4.80 13.98 -9.73
C PHE A 168 -5.98 13.00 -9.63
N LEU A 169 -6.50 12.74 -8.43
CA LEU A 169 -7.65 11.85 -8.25
C LEU A 169 -8.89 12.38 -8.98
N LYS A 170 -9.18 13.68 -8.90
CA LYS A 170 -10.27 14.30 -9.66
C LYS A 170 -10.09 14.13 -11.17
N SER A 171 -8.86 14.21 -11.68
CA SER A 171 -8.57 14.01 -13.10
C SER A 171 -8.87 12.58 -13.59
N LEU A 172 -8.90 11.61 -12.67
CA LEU A 172 -9.34 10.23 -12.94
C LEU A 172 -10.85 10.03 -12.76
N GLY A 173 -11.59 11.06 -12.36
CA GLY A 173 -13.03 11.00 -12.11
C GLY A 173 -13.42 10.71 -10.66
N TYR A 174 -12.51 10.82 -9.69
CA TYR A 174 -12.85 10.64 -8.28
C TYR A 174 -13.38 11.92 -7.61
N SER A 175 -14.37 11.76 -6.74
CA SER A 175 -14.84 12.78 -5.79
C SER A 175 -14.24 12.53 -4.40
N ASN A 176 -13.47 13.50 -3.87
CA ASN A 176 -12.72 13.36 -2.62
C ASN A 176 -13.47 13.97 -1.41
N HIS A 177 -13.56 13.21 -0.32
CA HIS A 177 -14.16 13.63 0.95
C HIS A 177 -13.17 13.42 2.09
N LEU A 178 -12.80 14.51 2.77
CA LEU A 178 -11.75 14.54 3.77
C LEU A 178 -12.30 14.85 5.16
N GLN A 179 -11.84 14.13 6.19
CA GLN A 179 -12.16 14.44 7.58
C GLN A 179 -11.00 14.12 8.53
N ILE A 180 -10.84 14.93 9.58
CA ILE A 180 -9.96 14.59 10.71
C ILE A 180 -10.82 14.04 11.84
N LEU A 181 -10.50 12.82 12.28
CA LEU A 181 -11.19 12.12 13.35
C LEU A 181 -10.24 11.84 14.52
N ASN A 182 -10.73 11.97 15.74
CA ASN A 182 -9.98 11.62 16.95
C ASN A 182 -10.56 10.36 17.59
N ALA A 183 -9.76 9.32 17.79
CA ALA A 183 -10.18 8.04 18.35
C ALA A 183 -10.92 8.15 19.70
N LYS A 184 -10.59 9.18 20.52
CA LYS A 184 -11.28 9.46 21.79
C LYS A 184 -12.77 9.75 21.66
N ASN A 185 -13.21 10.22 20.49
CA ASN A 185 -14.61 10.52 20.21
C ASN A 185 -15.39 9.28 19.73
N TYR A 186 -14.72 8.12 19.59
CA TYR A 186 -15.29 6.88 19.05
C TYR A 186 -15.09 5.70 20.01
N GLY A 187 -15.13 5.96 21.33
CA GLY A 187 -15.08 4.92 22.36
C GLY A 187 -13.68 4.33 22.62
N VAL A 188 -12.62 4.87 22.01
CA VAL A 188 -11.24 4.42 22.25
C VAL A 188 -10.56 5.38 23.22
N ALA A 189 -10.08 4.92 24.36
CA ALA A 189 -9.40 5.75 25.37
C ALA A 189 -7.97 6.18 24.94
N GLN A 190 -7.85 6.82 23.78
CA GLN A 190 -6.60 7.25 23.18
C GLN A 190 -6.79 8.58 22.44
N ASN A 191 -5.99 9.59 22.77
CA ASN A 191 -5.91 10.82 21.99
C ASN A 191 -5.10 10.57 20.71
N ARG A 192 -5.79 10.21 19.63
CA ARG A 192 -5.17 9.87 18.34
C ARG A 192 -5.99 10.47 17.21
N GLU A 193 -5.49 11.57 16.66
CA GLU A 193 -6.07 12.22 15.49
C GLU A 193 -5.50 11.64 14.22
N ARG A 194 -6.38 11.37 13.26
CA ARG A 194 -6.01 10.92 11.91
C ARG A 194 -6.86 11.62 10.87
N CYS A 195 -6.21 11.92 9.76
CA CYS A 195 -6.82 12.44 8.56
C CYS A 195 -7.22 11.25 7.68
N PHE A 196 -8.49 11.20 7.33
CA PHE A 196 -9.10 10.18 6.51
C PHE A 196 -9.64 10.84 5.24
N MET A 197 -9.38 10.22 4.09
CA MET A 197 -9.96 10.64 2.82
C MET A 197 -10.62 9.47 2.13
N LEU A 198 -11.90 9.61 1.79
CA LEU A 198 -12.61 8.70 0.91
C LEU A 198 -12.72 9.34 -0.47
N SER A 199 -12.36 8.60 -1.50
CA SER A 199 -12.49 9.04 -2.89
C SER A 199 -13.34 8.05 -3.67
N PHE A 200 -14.42 8.53 -4.29
CA PHE A 200 -15.39 7.70 -5.01
C PHE A 200 -15.31 7.95 -6.51
N LEU A 201 -15.18 6.89 -7.32
CA LEU A 201 -15.03 6.98 -8.76
C LEU A 201 -16.38 7.22 -9.44
N GLY A 202 -16.56 8.39 -10.06
CA GLY A 202 -17.81 8.78 -10.70
C GLY A 202 -18.68 9.67 -9.80
N GLU A 203 -19.86 9.99 -10.32
CA GLU A 203 -20.80 10.93 -9.71
C GLU A 203 -21.64 10.24 -8.64
N TYR A 204 -21.10 10.11 -7.43
CA TYR A 204 -21.84 9.62 -6.27
C TYR A 204 -22.08 10.72 -5.25
N ASN A 205 -23.35 10.99 -4.95
CA ASN A 205 -23.75 11.91 -3.88
C ASN A 205 -23.80 11.16 -2.55
N TYR A 206 -22.70 11.15 -1.80
CA TYR A 206 -22.67 10.65 -0.43
C TYR A 206 -22.79 11.82 0.57
N HIS A 207 -23.66 11.67 1.56
CA HIS A 207 -23.73 12.55 2.73
C HIS A 207 -23.11 11.82 3.92
N PHE A 208 -22.02 12.37 4.45
CA PHE A 208 -21.29 11.85 5.62
C PHE A 208 -21.60 12.64 6.88
#